data_AF-A0A0F0CRW2-F1
#
_entry.id   AF-A0A0F0CRW2-F1
#
_cell.length_a   1.000
_cell.length_b   1.000
_cell.length_c   1.000
_cell.angle_alpha   90.00
_cell.angle_beta   90.00
_cell.angle_gamma   90.00
#
_symmetry.space_group_name_H-M   'P 1'
#
loop_
_entity.id
_entity.type
_entity.pdbx_description
1 polymer ?
#
loop_
_entity_poly.entity_id
_entity_poly.type
_entity_poly.pdbx_seq_one_letter_code
_entity_poly.pdbx_strand_id
1 'polypeptide(L)'
;MRFHVLSGVIVLFLGVYYGLPFVELILLISAVSFVLFAELINTAIEYLSDVLVKEEFHPAVKIIKDIGAGAVFIAAINACFVGYLILSNHIDIPAVKFINKIKHSSWHITFIVLFISVALVLAIKILRKEHNLFRGGMPSGHTAVAFSVWTMVTLFTTNPLVSFLVLLLALIIARSRLVRKIHSFWEVIAGAVVGILVSLFIVQVMV
;
A
#
# COMPACT_ATOMS: atom_id res chain seq x y z
N MET A 1 -18.38 -3.12 4.54
CA MET A 1 -19.15 -1.93 4.97
C MET A 1 -18.40 -0.95 5.88
N ARG A 2 -18.18 -1.23 7.18
CA ARG A 2 -17.63 -0.23 8.15
C ARG A 2 -16.31 0.41 7.70
N PHE A 3 -15.38 -0.39 7.18
CA PHE A 3 -14.09 0.08 6.69
C PHE A 3 -14.22 0.96 5.44
N HIS A 4 -15.06 0.60 4.48
CA HIS A 4 -15.25 1.38 3.24
C HIS A 4 -15.91 2.73 3.50
N VAL A 5 -16.93 2.76 4.38
CA VAL A 5 -17.57 4.02 4.79
C VAL A 5 -16.58 4.91 5.54
N LEU A 6 -15.85 4.36 6.51
CA LEU A 6 -14.85 5.11 7.27
C LEU A 6 -13.75 5.67 6.35
N SER A 7 -13.22 4.85 5.43
CA SER A 7 -12.22 5.31 4.47
C SER A 7 -12.75 6.38 3.53
N GLY A 8 -14.01 6.26 3.07
CA GLY A 8 -14.65 7.25 2.22
C GLY A 8 -14.79 8.60 2.91
N VAL A 9 -15.22 8.61 4.16
CA VAL A 9 -15.35 9.84 4.98
C VAL A 9 -13.98 10.51 5.17
N ILE A 10 -12.94 9.74 5.50
CA ILE A 10 -11.58 10.27 5.67
C ILE A 10 -11.08 10.92 4.38
N VAL A 11 -11.24 10.24 3.24
CA VAL A 11 -10.78 10.73 1.93
C VAL A 11 -11.51 12.01 1.52
N LEU A 12 -12.82 12.10 1.76
CA LEU A 12 -13.59 13.32 1.48
C LEU A 12 -13.18 14.48 2.39
N PHE A 13 -12.94 14.21 3.67
CA PHE A 13 -12.44 15.23 4.60
C PHE A 13 -11.07 15.76 4.17
N LEU A 14 -10.16 14.88 3.76
CA LEU A 14 -8.86 15.27 3.20
C LEU A 14 -9.03 16.13 1.95
N GLY A 15 -9.97 15.80 1.07
CA GLY A 15 -10.25 16.59 -0.13
C GLY A 15 -10.72 18.03 0.19
N VAL A 16 -11.57 18.19 1.20
CA VAL A 16 -11.99 19.53 1.66
C VAL A 16 -10.84 20.26 2.35
N TYR A 17 -10.06 19.56 3.17
CA TYR A 17 -8.92 20.12 3.90
C TYR A 17 -7.82 20.66 2.97
N TYR A 18 -7.50 19.94 1.90
CA TYR A 18 -6.51 20.36 0.90
C TYR A 18 -7.06 21.37 -0.12
N GLY A 19 -8.32 21.81 0.02
CA GLY A 19 -8.90 22.84 -0.85
C GLY A 19 -9.02 22.40 -2.31
N LEU A 20 -9.39 21.13 -2.55
CA LEU A 20 -9.52 20.59 -3.90
C LEU A 20 -10.48 21.44 -4.76
N PRO A 21 -10.15 21.67 -6.04
CA PRO A 21 -11.06 22.35 -6.96
C PRO A 21 -12.35 21.53 -7.16
N PHE A 22 -13.44 22.23 -7.47
CA PHE A 22 -14.80 21.66 -7.51
C PHE A 22 -14.92 20.39 -8.36
N VAL A 23 -14.26 20.34 -9.52
CA VAL A 23 -14.28 19.19 -10.43
C VAL A 23 -13.61 17.97 -9.80
N GLU A 24 -12.48 18.15 -9.12
CA GLU A 24 -11.77 17.06 -8.46
C GLU A 24 -12.55 16.53 -7.26
N LEU A 25 -13.22 17.42 -6.50
CA LEU A 25 -14.09 17.00 -5.43
C LEU A 25 -15.27 16.16 -5.94
N ILE A 26 -15.87 16.53 -7.07
CA ILE A 26 -16.92 15.72 -7.73
C ILE A 26 -16.39 14.34 -8.10
N LEU A 27 -15.21 14.25 -8.69
CA LEU A 27 -14.60 12.98 -9.09
C LEU A 27 -14.31 12.09 -7.87
N LEU A 28 -13.81 12.69 -6.78
CA LEU A 28 -13.52 11.99 -5.53
C LEU A 28 -14.82 11.46 -4.88
N ILE A 29 -15.86 12.29 -4.81
CA ILE A 29 -17.19 11.90 -4.32
C ILE A 29 -17.78 10.79 -5.18
N SER A 30 -17.66 10.89 -6.50
CA SER A 30 -18.16 9.89 -7.44
C SER A 30 -17.47 8.54 -7.24
N ALA A 31 -16.15 8.55 -7.06
CA ALA A 31 -15.36 7.35 -6.83
C ALA A 31 -15.73 6.66 -5.50
N VAL A 32 -15.85 7.42 -4.41
CA VAL A 32 -16.29 6.88 -3.11
C VAL A 32 -17.71 6.33 -3.18
N SER A 33 -18.62 7.07 -3.82
CA SER A 33 -20.02 6.65 -3.99
C SER A 33 -20.14 5.36 -4.79
N PHE A 34 -19.29 5.17 -5.81
CA PHE A 34 -19.28 3.95 -6.62
C PHE A 34 -18.86 2.71 -5.82
N VAL A 35 -17.88 2.83 -4.92
CA VAL A 35 -17.48 1.74 -4.01
C VAL A 35 -18.62 1.35 -3.08
N LEU A 36 -19.30 2.35 -2.50
CA LEU A 36 -20.44 2.10 -1.62
C LEU A 36 -21.61 1.46 -2.37
N PHE A 37 -21.87 1.90 -3.60
CA PHE A 37 -22.87 1.30 -4.47
C PHE A 37 -22.55 -0.17 -4.78
N ALA A 38 -21.32 -0.47 -5.20
CA ALA A 38 -20.89 -1.84 -5.49
C ALA A 38 -21.03 -2.76 -4.27
N GLU A 39 -20.65 -2.27 -3.09
CA GLU A 39 -20.75 -2.99 -1.82
C GLU A 39 -22.23 -3.24 -1.44
N LEU A 40 -23.13 -2.27 -1.62
CA LEU A 40 -24.57 -2.44 -1.38
C LEU A 40 -25.19 -3.50 -2.30
N ILE A 41 -24.81 -3.48 -3.59
CA ILE A 41 -25.23 -4.50 -4.55
C ILE A 41 -24.71 -5.88 -4.15
N ASN A 42 -23.44 -5.99 -3.71
CA ASN A 42 -22.89 -7.25 -3.23
C ASN A 42 -23.69 -7.80 -2.02
N THR A 43 -24.00 -6.96 -1.03
CA THR A 43 -24.83 -7.38 0.12
C THR A 43 -26.25 -7.78 -0.30
N ALA A 44 -26.85 -7.08 -1.28
CA ALA A 44 -28.17 -7.45 -1.80
C ALA A 44 -28.14 -8.83 -2.49
N ILE A 45 -27.09 -9.11 -3.26
CA ILE A 45 -26.88 -10.41 -3.92
C ILE A 45 -26.66 -11.52 -2.88
N GLU A 46 -25.84 -11.26 -1.85
CA GLU A 46 -25.64 -12.20 -0.75
C GLU A 46 -26.96 -12.57 -0.08
N TYR A 47 -27.75 -11.56 0.31
CA TYR A 47 -29.05 -11.76 0.95
C TYR A 47 -30.04 -12.51 0.06
N LEU A 48 -30.13 -12.14 -1.22
CA LEU A 48 -30.98 -12.83 -2.19
C LEU A 48 -30.59 -14.30 -2.32
N SER A 49 -29.28 -14.58 -2.39
CA SER A 49 -28.77 -15.94 -2.53
C SER A 49 -29.06 -16.80 -1.30
N ASP A 50 -28.98 -16.22 -0.09
CA ASP A 50 -29.25 -16.93 1.15
C ASP A 50 -30.75 -17.25 1.31
N VAL A 51 -31.63 -16.33 0.91
CA VAL A 51 -33.09 -16.55 0.93
C VAL A 51 -33.53 -17.63 -0.06
N LEU A 52 -32.95 -17.66 -1.26
CA LEU A 52 -33.37 -18.58 -2.33
C LEU A 52 -32.98 -20.03 -2.08
N VAL A 53 -31.87 -20.29 -1.38
CA VAL A 53 -31.29 -21.64 -1.25
C VAL A 53 -31.57 -22.27 0.13
N LYS A 54 -32.24 -21.55 1.05
CA LYS A 54 -32.67 -22.08 2.37
C LYS A 54 -31.55 -22.85 3.10
N GLU A 55 -30.39 -22.21 3.26
CA GLU A 55 -29.21 -22.74 3.98
C GLU A 55 -28.56 -24.03 3.42
N GLU A 56 -29.04 -24.61 2.31
CA GLU A 56 -28.33 -25.71 1.64
C GLU A 56 -27.17 -25.17 0.78
N PHE A 57 -26.01 -25.81 0.83
CA PHE A 57 -24.82 -25.31 0.13
C PHE A 57 -24.88 -25.65 -1.37
N HIS A 58 -25.22 -24.67 -2.22
CA HIS A 58 -25.23 -24.85 -3.68
C HIS A 58 -23.95 -24.27 -4.33
N PRO A 59 -23.20 -25.02 -5.17
CA PRO A 59 -21.96 -24.54 -5.80
C PRO A 59 -22.09 -23.23 -6.57
N ALA A 60 -23.26 -22.99 -7.20
CA ALA A 60 -23.55 -21.76 -7.92
C ALA A 60 -23.60 -20.51 -7.02
N VAL A 61 -24.06 -20.63 -5.77
CA VAL A 61 -24.12 -19.52 -4.81
C VAL A 61 -22.72 -19.02 -4.49
N LYS A 62 -21.76 -19.94 -4.36
CA LYS A 62 -20.35 -19.59 -4.15
C LYS A 62 -19.82 -18.72 -5.30
N ILE A 63 -20.08 -19.12 -6.56
CA ILE A 63 -19.64 -18.37 -7.73
C ILE A 63 -20.27 -16.97 -7.76
N ILE A 64 -21.56 -16.86 -7.45
CA ILE A 64 -22.27 -15.58 -7.41
C ILE A 64 -21.66 -14.65 -6.34
N LYS A 65 -21.40 -15.16 -5.14
CA LYS A 65 -20.75 -14.40 -4.06
C LYS A 65 -19.32 -13.99 -4.43
N ASP A 66 -18.57 -14.87 -5.08
CA ASP A 66 -17.21 -14.57 -5.56
C ASP A 66 -17.21 -13.45 -6.63
N ILE A 67 -18.18 -13.45 -7.54
CA ILE A 67 -18.36 -12.39 -8.55
C ILE A 67 -18.71 -11.05 -7.89
N GLY A 68 -19.64 -11.06 -6.93
CA GLY A 68 -20.04 -9.87 -6.20
C GLY A 68 -18.85 -9.23 -5.45
N ALA A 69 -18.08 -10.05 -4.73
CA ALA A 69 -16.85 -9.61 -4.07
C ALA A 69 -15.81 -9.09 -5.07
N GLY A 70 -15.69 -9.71 -6.25
CA GLY A 70 -14.83 -9.25 -7.34
C GLY A 70 -15.22 -7.86 -7.87
N ALA A 71 -16.51 -7.57 -7.99
CA ALA A 71 -17.01 -6.27 -8.43
C ALA A 71 -16.65 -5.15 -7.44
N VAL A 72 -16.83 -5.40 -6.13
CA VAL A 72 -16.42 -4.46 -5.07
C VAL A 72 -14.92 -4.20 -5.13
N PHE A 73 -14.11 -5.25 -5.34
CA PHE A 73 -12.65 -5.12 -5.42
C PHE A 73 -12.21 -4.22 -6.58
N ILE A 74 -12.83 -4.36 -7.76
CA ILE A 74 -12.54 -3.50 -8.91
C ILE A 74 -12.93 -2.05 -8.61
N ALA A 75 -14.11 -1.82 -8.01
CA ALA A 75 -14.55 -0.48 -7.61
C ALA A 75 -13.56 0.16 -6.61
N ALA A 76 -13.08 -0.62 -5.63
CA ALA A 76 -12.12 -0.15 -4.63
C ALA A 76 -10.77 0.23 -5.26
N ILE A 77 -10.27 -0.57 -6.20
CA ILE A 77 -9.05 -0.24 -6.96
C ILE A 77 -9.25 1.09 -7.71
N ASN A 78 -10.37 1.26 -8.40
CA ASN A 78 -10.65 2.50 -9.14
C ASN A 78 -10.67 3.71 -8.19
N ALA A 79 -11.31 3.61 -7.02
CA ALA A 79 -11.33 4.68 -6.05
C ALA A 79 -9.93 5.02 -5.50
N CYS A 80 -9.06 4.02 -5.31
CA CYS A 80 -7.67 4.26 -4.97
C CYS A 80 -6.92 5.03 -6.07
N PHE A 81 -7.12 4.68 -7.34
CA PHE A 81 -6.51 5.39 -8.47
C PHE A 81 -6.98 6.84 -8.56
N VAL A 82 -8.29 7.08 -8.50
CA VAL A 82 -8.87 8.43 -8.55
C VAL A 82 -8.37 9.27 -7.37
N GLY A 83 -8.43 8.72 -6.15
CA GLY A 83 -7.95 9.40 -4.95
C GLY A 83 -6.47 9.73 -5.03
N TYR A 84 -5.64 8.82 -5.57
CA TYR A 84 -4.22 9.06 -5.77
C TYR A 84 -3.95 10.19 -6.75
N LEU A 85 -4.58 10.17 -7.94
CA LEU A 85 -4.35 11.17 -8.98
C LEU A 85 -4.72 12.58 -8.53
N ILE A 86 -5.81 12.70 -7.77
CA ILE A 86 -6.30 13.97 -7.25
C ILE A 86 -5.43 14.46 -6.09
N LEU A 87 -5.25 13.63 -5.06
CA LEU A 87 -4.56 14.06 -3.85
C LEU A 87 -3.05 14.25 -4.08
N SER A 88 -2.42 13.48 -4.96
CA SER A 88 -0.97 13.61 -5.22
C SER A 88 -0.54 14.99 -5.72
N ASN A 89 -1.44 15.73 -6.39
CA ASN A 89 -1.15 17.07 -6.90
C ASN A 89 -1.33 18.18 -5.86
N HIS A 90 -2.10 17.95 -4.80
CA HIS A 90 -2.50 18.98 -3.83
C HIS A 90 -1.94 18.74 -2.42
N ILE A 91 -1.26 17.62 -2.21
CA ILE A 91 -0.62 17.30 -0.95
C ILE A 91 0.67 18.14 -0.78
N ASP A 92 0.54 19.30 -0.15
CA ASP A 92 1.64 20.16 0.32
C ASP A 92 2.13 19.72 1.71
N ILE A 93 2.82 18.57 1.81
CA ILE A 93 3.42 18.14 3.09
C ILE A 93 4.75 18.88 3.31
N PRO A 94 5.09 19.32 4.54
CA PRO A 94 6.45 19.72 4.90
C PRO A 94 7.53 18.70 4.48
N ALA A 95 7.18 17.41 4.47
CA ALA A 95 8.01 16.32 3.95
C ALA A 95 8.34 16.48 2.46
N VAL A 96 7.46 17.06 1.64
CA VAL A 96 7.68 17.30 0.20
C VAL A 96 8.65 18.46 -0.03
N LYS A 97 8.64 19.50 0.82
CA LYS A 97 9.67 20.56 0.80
C LYS A 97 11.05 19.99 1.17
N PHE A 98 11.10 19.06 2.12
CA PHE A 98 12.32 18.33 2.46
C PHE A 98 12.81 17.43 1.30
N ILE A 99 11.90 16.71 0.63
CA ILE A 99 12.17 15.91 -0.57
C ILE A 99 12.77 16.75 -1.70
N ASN A 100 12.30 17.98 -1.92
CA ASN A 100 12.86 18.85 -2.96
C ASN A 100 14.28 19.35 -2.64
N LYS A 101 14.68 19.40 -1.35
CA LYS A 101 16.08 19.64 -0.96
C LYS A 101 16.97 18.41 -1.23
N ILE A 102 16.39 17.21 -1.14
CA ILE A 102 17.06 15.91 -1.32
C ILE A 102 17.30 15.54 -2.80
N LYS A 103 16.51 16.07 -3.73
CA LYS A 103 16.60 15.76 -5.18
C LYS A 103 17.95 16.01 -5.84
N HIS A 104 18.82 16.83 -5.24
CA HIS A 104 20.16 17.13 -5.77
C HIS A 104 21.29 16.30 -5.14
N SER A 105 20.97 15.28 -4.34
CA SER A 105 22.00 14.45 -3.70
C SER A 105 22.66 13.47 -4.68
N SER A 106 23.90 13.06 -4.36
CA SER A 106 24.71 12.17 -5.19
C SER A 106 24.15 10.74 -5.25
N TRP A 107 24.18 10.11 -6.43
CA TRP A 107 23.69 8.74 -6.71
C TRP A 107 24.22 7.65 -5.74
N HIS A 108 25.38 7.88 -5.14
CA HIS A 108 26.00 7.00 -4.15
C HIS A 108 25.13 6.78 -2.90
N ILE A 109 24.25 7.73 -2.52
CA ILE A 109 23.37 7.60 -1.35
C ILE A 109 22.41 6.40 -1.51
N THR A 110 21.92 6.14 -2.72
CA THR A 110 21.07 4.96 -3.01
C THR A 110 21.80 3.65 -2.72
N PHE A 111 23.07 3.53 -3.11
CA PHE A 111 23.86 2.34 -2.85
C PHE A 111 24.14 2.16 -1.35
N ILE A 112 24.43 3.25 -0.63
CA ILE A 112 24.64 3.22 0.81
C ILE A 112 23.37 2.77 1.55
N VAL A 113 22.20 3.29 1.18
CA VAL A 113 20.91 2.90 1.76
C VAL A 113 20.62 1.42 1.55
N LEU A 114 20.86 0.90 0.34
CA LEU A 114 20.65 -0.52 0.05
C LEU A 114 21.63 -1.41 0.83
N PHE A 115 22.90 -1.01 0.92
CA PHE A 115 23.88 -1.75 1.69
C PHE A 115 23.56 -1.78 3.19
N ILE A 116 23.22 -0.63 3.78
CA ILE A 116 22.90 -0.52 5.20
C ILE A 116 21.58 -1.24 5.52
N SER A 117 20.56 -1.15 4.66
CA SER A 117 19.30 -1.86 4.89
C SER A 117 19.49 -3.39 4.92
N VAL A 118 20.30 -3.94 4.00
CA VAL A 118 20.67 -5.37 4.02
C VAL A 118 21.49 -5.70 5.26
N ALA A 119 22.53 -4.91 5.58
CA ALA A 119 23.39 -5.15 6.73
C ALA A 119 22.60 -5.11 8.06
N LEU A 120 21.69 -4.15 8.21
CA LEU A 120 20.86 -4.01 9.41
C LEU A 120 19.89 -5.18 9.56
N VAL A 121 19.25 -5.62 8.48
CA VAL A 121 18.39 -6.82 8.53
C VAL A 121 19.19 -8.04 8.96
N LEU A 122 20.38 -8.25 8.41
CA LEU A 122 21.25 -9.35 8.79
C LEU A 122 21.68 -9.24 10.26
N ALA A 123 22.06 -8.05 10.72
CA ALA A 123 22.42 -7.79 12.12
C ALA A 123 21.26 -8.11 13.07
N ILE A 124 20.03 -7.66 12.77
CA ILE A 124 18.85 -7.96 13.59
C ILE A 124 18.60 -9.47 13.65
N LYS A 125 18.74 -10.18 12.53
CA LYS A 125 18.58 -11.65 12.50
C LYS A 125 19.64 -12.38 13.33
N ILE A 126 20.89 -11.93 13.28
CA ILE A 126 21.98 -12.48 14.10
C ILE A 126 21.69 -12.26 15.59
N LEU A 127 21.28 -11.05 15.98
CA LEU A 127 20.97 -10.72 17.37
C LEU A 127 19.78 -11.53 17.91
N ARG A 128 18.80 -11.85 17.06
CA ARG A 128 17.65 -12.69 17.43
C ARG A 128 17.93 -14.19 17.36
N LYS A 129 19.17 -14.60 17.06
CA LYS A 129 19.61 -16.00 16.95
C LYS A 129 18.76 -16.82 15.97
N GLU A 130 18.32 -16.19 14.87
CA GLU A 130 17.55 -16.85 13.83
C GLU A 130 18.44 -17.84 13.07
N HIS A 131 18.07 -19.12 13.03
CA HIS A 131 18.87 -20.17 12.40
C HIS A 131 19.02 -20.00 10.88
N ASN A 132 18.12 -19.27 10.23
CA ASN A 132 18.11 -19.08 8.78
C ASN A 132 18.26 -17.60 8.38
N LEU A 133 19.49 -17.19 8.05
CA LEU A 133 19.79 -15.81 7.63
C LEU A 133 19.08 -15.40 6.33
N PHE A 134 19.02 -16.30 5.35
CA PHE A 134 18.53 -16.01 3.99
C PHE A 134 17.13 -16.58 3.67
N ARG A 135 16.55 -17.40 4.55
CA ARG A 135 15.22 -18.02 4.35
C ARG A 135 14.38 -17.94 5.63
N GLY A 136 13.41 -17.03 5.69
CA GLY A 136 12.60 -16.84 6.88
C GLY A 136 13.28 -15.99 7.96
N GLY A 137 12.66 -15.90 9.13
CA GLY A 137 13.14 -15.14 10.30
C GLY A 137 12.79 -13.65 10.26
N MET A 138 12.72 -13.04 11.44
CA MET A 138 12.33 -11.64 11.59
C MET A 138 13.55 -10.69 11.57
N PRO A 139 13.54 -9.60 10.77
CA PRO A 139 12.53 -9.17 9.80
C PRO A 139 12.73 -9.75 8.38
N SER A 140 11.71 -9.65 7.52
CA SER A 140 11.81 -10.06 6.10
C SER A 140 12.76 -9.14 5.31
N GLY A 141 13.93 -9.66 4.95
CA GLY A 141 14.95 -8.90 4.20
C GLY A 141 14.55 -8.51 2.79
N HIS A 142 13.88 -9.40 2.05
CA HIS A 142 13.38 -9.07 0.71
C HIS A 142 12.34 -7.94 0.76
N THR A 143 11.51 -7.93 1.80
CA THR A 143 10.55 -6.85 2.02
C THR A 143 11.26 -5.56 2.40
N ALA A 144 12.24 -5.62 3.32
CA ALA A 144 13.02 -4.45 3.71
C ALA A 144 13.73 -3.79 2.52
N VAL A 145 14.40 -4.58 1.67
CA VAL A 145 15.05 -4.05 0.46
C VAL A 145 14.04 -3.46 -0.50
N ALA A 146 12.92 -4.15 -0.78
CA ALA A 146 11.92 -3.66 -1.72
C ALA A 146 11.28 -2.33 -1.27
N PHE A 147 10.98 -2.20 0.02
CA PHE A 147 10.47 -0.95 0.59
C PHE A 147 11.55 0.14 0.67
N SER A 148 12.82 -0.23 0.90
CA SER A 148 13.93 0.74 0.83
C SER A 148 14.06 1.33 -0.57
N VAL A 149 14.02 0.49 -1.62
CA VAL A 149 14.04 0.93 -3.03
C VAL A 149 12.86 1.85 -3.33
N TRP A 150 11.65 1.45 -2.93
CA TRP A 150 10.47 2.30 -3.12
C TRP A 150 10.64 3.66 -2.45
N THR A 151 11.06 3.71 -1.18
CA THR A 151 11.32 4.96 -0.47
C THR A 151 12.33 5.83 -1.21
N MET A 152 13.44 5.27 -1.70
CA MET A 152 14.42 6.03 -2.49
C MET A 152 13.84 6.58 -3.79
N VAL A 153 13.04 5.79 -4.50
CA VAL A 153 12.34 6.24 -5.72
C VAL A 153 11.38 7.37 -5.39
N THR A 154 10.62 7.28 -4.29
CA THR A 154 9.72 8.33 -3.83
C THR A 154 10.45 9.63 -3.48
N LEU A 155 11.63 9.53 -2.86
CA LEU A 155 12.41 10.69 -2.43
C LEU A 155 13.15 11.37 -3.60
N PHE A 156 13.57 10.64 -4.62
CA PHE A 156 14.36 11.21 -5.72
C PHE A 156 13.57 11.49 -7.01
N THR A 157 12.42 10.84 -7.20
CA THR A 157 11.64 10.97 -8.44
C THR A 157 10.61 12.08 -8.31
N THR A 158 10.50 12.95 -9.31
CA THR A 158 9.40 13.95 -9.43
C THR A 158 8.08 13.31 -9.83
N ASN A 159 8.12 12.19 -10.56
CA ASN A 159 6.95 11.57 -11.15
C ASN A 159 6.24 10.64 -10.15
N PRO A 160 5.01 10.98 -9.70
CA PRO A 160 4.25 10.17 -8.76
C PRO A 160 3.93 8.78 -9.33
N LEU A 161 3.73 8.64 -10.65
CA LEU A 161 3.41 7.35 -11.26
C LEU A 161 4.54 6.33 -11.07
N VAL A 162 5.80 6.76 -11.19
CA VAL A 162 6.96 5.87 -10.99
C VAL A 162 7.05 5.40 -9.54
N SER A 163 6.85 6.29 -8.57
CA SER A 163 6.79 5.95 -7.15
C SER A 163 5.69 4.93 -6.86
N PHE A 164 4.50 5.13 -7.44
CA PHE A 164 3.36 4.22 -7.27
C PHE A 164 3.62 2.83 -7.87
N LEU A 165 4.17 2.75 -9.09
CA LEU A 165 4.51 1.46 -9.70
C LEU A 165 5.54 0.67 -8.88
N VAL A 166 6.54 1.35 -8.31
CA VAL A 166 7.55 0.70 -7.47
C VAL A 166 6.95 0.28 -6.11
N LEU A 167 5.99 1.04 -5.57
CA LEU A 167 5.22 0.61 -4.39
C LEU A 167 4.46 -0.69 -4.67
N LEU A 168 3.76 -0.77 -5.80
CA LEU A 168 3.05 -1.99 -6.20
C LEU A 168 4.02 -3.18 -6.32
N LEU A 169 5.20 -2.96 -6.89
CA LEU A 169 6.23 -4.00 -6.97
C LEU A 169 6.69 -4.44 -5.57
N ALA A 170 6.92 -3.51 -4.65
CA ALA A 170 7.29 -3.82 -3.27
C ALA A 170 6.19 -4.60 -2.53
N LEU A 171 4.92 -4.26 -2.76
CA LEU A 171 3.77 -4.98 -2.22
C LEU A 171 3.62 -6.38 -2.83
N ILE A 172 3.87 -6.55 -4.14
CA ILE A 172 3.88 -7.87 -4.79
C ILE A 172 5.00 -8.74 -4.19
N ILE A 173 6.19 -8.17 -3.97
CA ILE A 173 7.31 -8.87 -3.32
C ILE A 173 6.93 -9.27 -1.89
N ALA A 174 6.32 -8.37 -1.12
CA ALA A 174 5.84 -8.64 0.25
C ALA A 174 4.80 -9.76 0.29
N ARG A 175 3.79 -9.69 -0.58
CA ARG A 175 2.74 -10.72 -0.72
C ARG A 175 3.34 -12.07 -1.10
N SER A 176 4.34 -12.09 -1.99
CA SER A 176 5.04 -13.33 -2.38
C SER A 176 5.66 -14.05 -1.18
N ARG A 177 6.14 -13.31 -0.16
CA ARG A 177 6.72 -13.91 1.06
C ARG A 177 5.68 -14.57 1.96
N LEU A 178 4.48 -14.00 2.03
CA LEU A 178 3.35 -14.55 2.78
C LEU A 178 2.78 -15.80 2.10
N VAL A 179 2.51 -15.71 0.79
CA VAL A 179 1.90 -16.81 0.02
C VAL A 179 2.79 -18.05 0.00
N ARG A 180 4.11 -17.87 -0.09
CA ARG A 180 5.08 -18.99 -0.07
C ARG A 180 5.35 -19.51 1.35
N LYS A 181 4.67 -18.98 2.38
CA LYS A 181 4.86 -19.32 3.80
C LYS A 181 6.33 -19.26 4.25
N ILE A 182 7.11 -18.35 3.65
CA ILE A 182 8.52 -18.14 4.01
C ILE A 182 8.61 -17.22 5.23
N HIS A 183 7.72 -16.23 5.31
CA HIS A 183 7.66 -15.25 6.39
C HIS A 183 6.23 -15.09 6.90
N SER A 184 6.09 -14.77 8.19
CA SER A 184 4.81 -14.38 8.79
C SER A 184 4.40 -12.96 8.40
N PHE A 185 3.12 -12.62 8.62
CA PHE A 185 2.59 -11.28 8.40
C PHE A 185 3.39 -10.20 9.14
N TRP A 186 3.72 -10.45 10.40
CA TRP A 186 4.48 -9.53 11.24
C TRP A 186 5.94 -9.37 10.81
N GLU A 187 6.58 -10.42 10.32
CA GLU A 187 7.93 -10.34 9.76
C GLU A 187 8.00 -9.49 8.49
N VAL A 188 6.96 -9.56 7.65
CA VAL A 188 6.85 -8.77 6.43
C VAL A 188 6.64 -7.30 6.77
N ILE A 189 5.74 -6.98 7.72
CA ILE A 189 5.53 -5.61 8.19
C ILE A 189 6.81 -5.05 8.81
N ALA A 190 7.46 -5.81 9.69
CA ALA A 190 8.71 -5.39 10.30
C ALA A 190 9.80 -5.12 9.24
N GLY A 191 9.89 -5.96 8.21
CA GLY A 191 10.76 -5.71 7.06
C GLY A 191 10.44 -4.39 6.36
N ALA A 192 9.17 -4.14 6.01
CA ALA A 192 8.75 -2.91 5.36
C ALA A 192 9.09 -1.67 6.19
N VAL A 193 8.78 -1.69 7.49
CA VAL A 193 9.07 -0.60 8.43
C VAL A 193 10.57 -0.34 8.53
N VAL A 194 11.39 -1.39 8.68
CA VAL A 194 12.84 -1.27 8.71
C VAL A 194 13.36 -0.62 7.43
N GLY A 195 12.90 -1.07 6.26
CA GLY A 195 13.31 -0.51 4.98
C GLY A 195 12.98 0.98 4.84
N ILE A 196 11.76 1.38 5.20
CA ILE A 196 11.34 2.79 5.13
C ILE A 196 12.15 3.66 6.10
N LEU A 197 12.26 3.24 7.36
CA LEU A 197 12.92 4.04 8.40
C LEU A 197 14.42 4.22 8.13
N VAL A 198 15.10 3.16 7.70
CA VAL A 198 16.53 3.21 7.38
C VAL A 198 16.78 4.16 6.21
N SER A 199 15.98 4.05 5.14
CA SER A 199 16.08 4.95 4.00
C SER A 199 15.87 6.41 4.39
N LEU A 200 14.82 6.72 5.16
CA LEU A 200 14.54 8.08 5.62
C LEU A 200 15.66 8.62 6.51
N PHE A 201 16.16 7.83 7.46
CA PHE A 201 17.21 8.24 8.38
C PHE A 201 18.52 8.55 7.65
N ILE A 202 18.97 7.66 6.77
CA ILE A 202 20.22 7.85 6.03
C ILE A 202 20.13 9.09 5.13
N VAL A 203 19.01 9.25 4.41
CA VAL A 203 18.82 10.42 3.57
C VAL A 203 18.79 11.71 4.40
N GLN A 204 18.21 11.69 5.60
CA GLN A 204 18.22 12.83 6.52
C GLN A 204 19.61 13.18 7.06
N VAL A 205 20.47 12.19 7.29
CA VAL A 205 21.84 12.43 7.77
C VAL A 205 22.76 12.93 6.66
N MET A 206 22.53 12.49 5.42
CA MET A 206 23.44 12.72 4.29
C MET A 206 23.07 13.91 3.38
N VAL A 207 21.90 14.55 3.59
CA VAL A 207 21.39 15.69 2.79
C VAL A 207 20.88 16.83 3.67
#